data_AF-A0AAX3X8T0-F1
#
_entry.id   AF-A0AAX3X8T0-F1
#
_cell.length_a   1.000
_cell.length_b   1.000
_cell.length_c   1.000
_cell.angle_alpha   90.00
_cell.angle_beta   90.00
_cell.angle_gamma   90.00
#
_symmetry.space_group_name_H-M   'P 1'
#
loop_
_entity.id
_entity.type
_entity.pdbx_description
1 polymer ?
#
loop_
_entity_poly.entity_id
_entity_poly.type
_entity_poly.pdbx_seq_one_letter_code
_entity_poly.pdbx_strand_id
1 'polypeptide(L)'
;MDDKLLLDTFIKQVIEQGNYTELDRNYLYNRILNLVGEGVEKLTTTKNEIIDLKDGLVEYAVQHGKVGKTLNEQDCLGAELMNFITPLPSKVNQDFWQTYQQNSPEEAIQNFYDLSKRNDYIKTKAIAKNIYFPVETSYGQLEITINLSKPEKDPKQIALAKKMKASGYPLCQLCMENEGYQGRVNYPARANHRIIRFDLDDKQWGFQYSPYAYFNEHCIFLDTIHEPMEITKQTFNNLLGIIEQFPGYFVGSNADLPIVGGSILTHEHYQGGRHTFAMEKAPIETELKFVGYEDIQAGIVKWPMSVIRLRGNSKEDLVDLADKILKTWRGYSDEKVSVLAESNGEKHHTITPIARKRDGQLELDLVLRDNQTSEQYPDGIYHPHPDVQHIKKENIGLIEVMGLAILPPRLKGELQEVEKYLLGQENKMEEYHQVWADDIKQKYSDINQDNVDTIIHQELGRVFARVLEDAGVYKHDETGRMAFKRFVEEVGIVD
;
A
#
# COMPACT_ATOMS: atom_id res chain seq x y z
N MET A 1 33.14 13.24 20.79
CA MET A 1 31.99 14.04 20.35
C MET A 1 31.64 14.93 21.51
N ASP A 2 31.69 16.25 21.32
CA ASP A 2 31.29 17.17 22.38
C ASP A 2 29.79 17.04 22.58
N ASP A 3 29.38 16.78 23.82
CA ASP A 3 27.98 16.72 24.22
C ASP A 3 27.31 18.07 23.92
N LYS A 4 26.30 18.07 23.04
CA LYS A 4 25.51 19.25 22.70
C LYS A 4 24.18 19.20 23.45
N LEU A 5 23.58 20.35 23.71
CA LEU A 5 22.24 20.41 24.28
C LEU A 5 21.20 19.94 23.26
N LEU A 6 20.33 19.01 23.65
CA LEU A 6 19.33 18.38 22.78
C LEU A 6 18.39 19.42 22.18
N LEU A 7 17.83 20.29 23.02
CA LEU A 7 16.89 21.33 22.60
C LEU A 7 17.54 22.31 21.61
N ASP A 8 18.73 22.81 21.91
CA ASP A 8 19.44 23.75 21.03
C ASP A 8 19.83 23.14 19.70
N THR A 9 20.22 21.85 19.71
CA THR A 9 20.55 21.11 18.49
C THR A 9 19.30 20.92 17.62
N PHE A 10 18.16 20.58 18.23
CA PHE A 10 16.88 20.46 17.51
C PHE A 10 16.43 21.81 16.92
N ILE A 11 16.49 22.90 17.70
CA ILE A 11 16.15 24.25 17.21
C ILE A 11 17.06 24.65 16.03
N LYS A 12 18.35 24.34 16.12
CA LYS A 12 19.27 24.59 15.01
C LYS A 12 18.83 23.84 13.74
N GLN A 13 18.47 22.55 13.86
CA GLN A 13 17.95 21.78 12.72
C GLN A 13 16.63 22.37 12.19
N VAL A 14 15.74 22.85 13.07
CA VAL A 14 14.49 23.51 12.66
C VAL A 14 14.75 24.78 11.87
N ILE A 15 15.73 25.59 12.27
CA ILE A 15 16.11 26.81 11.54
C ILE A 15 16.76 26.46 10.19
N GLU A 16 17.66 25.48 10.16
CA GLU A 16 18.37 25.07 8.93
C GLU A 16 17.46 24.43 7.88
N GLN A 17 16.44 23.69 8.32
CA GLN A 17 15.59 22.88 7.43
C GLN A 17 14.17 23.44 7.23
N GLY A 18 13.74 24.38 8.09
CA GLY A 18 12.42 25.01 8.05
C GLY A 18 12.46 26.42 7.44
N ASN A 19 11.36 27.14 7.60
CA ASN A 19 11.22 28.53 7.13
C ASN A 19 11.49 29.55 8.25
N TYR A 20 12.44 29.24 9.14
CA TYR A 20 12.81 30.08 10.28
C TYR A 20 14.19 30.70 10.10
N THR A 21 14.46 31.75 10.85
CA THR A 21 15.77 32.41 10.91
C THR A 21 16.31 32.40 12.34
N GLU A 22 17.57 32.79 12.53
CA GLU A 22 18.14 32.92 13.88
C GLU A 22 17.41 33.92 14.78
N LEU A 23 16.66 34.88 14.21
CA LEU A 23 15.80 35.78 15.00
C LEU A 23 14.67 35.02 15.72
N ASP A 24 14.26 33.86 15.18
CA ASP A 24 13.17 33.04 15.73
C ASP A 24 13.62 32.09 16.83
N ARG A 25 14.94 32.02 17.14
CA ARG A 25 15.50 31.04 18.10
C ARG A 25 14.80 31.05 19.45
N ASN A 26 14.62 32.22 20.06
CA ASN A 26 13.94 32.34 21.36
C ASN A 26 12.46 31.98 21.29
N TYR A 27 11.80 32.28 20.16
CA TYR A 27 10.42 31.87 19.92
C TYR A 27 10.33 30.34 19.85
N LEU A 28 11.14 29.69 18.99
CA LEU A 28 11.20 28.25 18.85
C LEU A 28 11.51 27.55 20.17
N TYR A 29 12.49 28.07 20.92
CA TYR A 29 12.85 27.57 22.25
C TYR A 29 11.62 27.50 23.16
N ASN A 30 10.90 28.61 23.33
CA ASN A 30 9.73 28.66 24.19
C ASN A 30 8.57 27.78 23.68
N ARG A 31 8.36 27.70 22.37
CA ARG A 31 7.31 26.85 21.79
C ARG A 31 7.60 25.36 22.00
N ILE A 32 8.84 24.91 21.77
CA ILE A 32 9.23 23.52 21.98
C ILE A 32 9.23 23.18 23.48
N LEU A 33 9.74 24.07 24.33
CA LEU A 33 9.72 23.90 25.79
C LEU A 33 8.29 23.71 26.32
N ASN A 34 7.31 24.43 25.77
CA ASN A 34 5.90 24.26 26.12
C ASN A 34 5.37 22.86 25.78
N LEU A 35 5.81 22.28 24.67
CA LEU A 35 5.40 20.95 24.22
C LEU A 35 6.06 19.81 25.02
N VAL A 36 7.35 19.95 25.34
CA VAL A 36 8.16 18.83 25.88
C VAL A 36 8.41 18.94 27.39
N GLY A 37 8.28 20.14 27.96
CA GLY A 37 8.47 20.45 29.38
C GLY A 37 9.84 21.04 29.74
N GLU A 38 9.85 21.80 30.85
CA GLU A 38 11.06 22.37 31.45
C GLU A 38 12.05 21.29 31.90
N GLY A 39 13.34 21.64 31.93
CA GLY A 39 14.46 20.75 32.27
C GLY A 39 15.09 20.05 31.07
N VAL A 40 14.39 20.00 29.93
CA VAL A 40 14.90 19.41 28.67
C VAL A 40 16.14 20.15 28.16
N GLU A 41 16.25 21.44 28.49
CA GLU A 41 17.35 22.31 28.10
C GLU A 41 18.70 21.92 28.71
N LYS A 42 18.70 21.03 29.71
CA LYS A 42 19.91 20.48 30.33
C LYS A 42 20.31 19.13 29.75
N LEU A 43 19.46 18.51 28.93
CA LEU A 43 19.70 17.19 28.37
C LEU A 43 20.71 17.30 27.23
N THR A 44 21.76 16.47 27.28
CA THR A 44 22.76 16.38 26.23
C THR A 44 22.45 15.29 25.22
N THR A 45 23.00 15.41 24.02
CA THR A 45 22.88 14.42 22.95
C THR A 45 24.15 14.38 22.10
N THR A 46 24.43 13.19 21.55
CA THR A 46 25.44 12.96 20.52
C THR A 46 24.83 12.83 19.11
N LYS A 47 23.49 12.78 19.03
CA LYS A 47 22.76 12.65 17.77
C LYS A 47 22.69 14.01 17.05
N ASN A 48 22.64 14.00 15.72
CA ASN A 48 22.49 15.23 14.91
C ASN A 48 21.27 15.19 13.98
N GLU A 49 20.75 14.00 13.65
CA GLU A 49 19.60 13.86 12.75
C GLU A 49 18.31 14.37 13.41
N ILE A 50 17.53 15.17 12.70
CA ILE A 50 16.34 15.83 13.27
C ILE A 50 15.31 14.83 13.83
N ILE A 51 15.12 13.68 13.17
CA ILE A 51 14.20 12.63 13.63
C ILE A 51 14.67 12.05 14.96
N ASP A 52 15.99 11.82 15.09
CA ASP A 52 16.61 11.33 16.32
C ASP A 52 16.54 12.31 17.49
N LEU A 53 16.70 13.60 17.19
CA LEU A 53 16.53 14.67 18.16
C LEU A 53 15.07 14.77 18.62
N LYS A 54 14.12 14.71 17.67
CA LYS A 54 12.68 14.62 17.96
C LYS A 54 12.35 13.42 18.83
N ASP A 55 12.91 12.24 18.55
CA ASP A 55 12.67 11.04 19.36
C ASP A 55 13.13 11.25 20.81
N GLY A 56 14.32 11.86 21.01
CA GLY A 56 14.81 12.20 22.36
C GLY A 56 13.93 13.22 23.10
N LEU A 57 13.37 14.20 22.39
CA LEU A 57 12.43 15.16 22.96
C LEU A 57 11.10 14.51 23.38
N VAL A 58 10.58 13.59 22.57
CA VAL A 58 9.38 12.80 22.90
C VAL A 58 9.63 11.90 24.11
N GLU A 59 10.77 11.20 24.14
CA GLU A 59 11.17 10.35 25.28
C GLU A 59 11.24 11.17 26.58
N TYR A 60 11.86 12.36 26.54
CA TYR A 60 11.90 13.26 27.69
C TYR A 60 10.50 13.66 28.17
N ALA A 61 9.62 14.07 27.24
CA ALA A 61 8.26 14.48 27.55
C ALA A 61 7.43 13.37 28.20
N VAL A 62 7.63 12.11 27.78
CA VAL A 62 6.98 10.94 28.39
C VAL A 62 7.51 10.68 29.79
N GLN A 63 8.83 10.74 30.00
CA GLN A 63 9.45 10.50 31.31
C GLN A 63 9.00 11.52 32.36
N HIS A 64 8.75 12.76 31.95
CA HIS A 64 8.36 13.87 32.82
C HIS A 64 6.84 14.12 32.83
N GLY A 65 6.05 13.24 32.24
CA GLY A 65 4.58 13.26 32.31
C GLY A 65 3.91 14.40 31.53
N LYS A 66 4.61 15.02 30.58
CA LYS A 66 4.02 16.01 29.64
C LYS A 66 3.18 15.35 28.56
N VAL A 67 3.56 14.13 28.17
CA VAL A 67 2.82 13.29 27.22
C VAL A 67 2.63 11.91 27.83
N GLY A 68 1.48 11.28 27.56
CA GLY A 68 1.20 9.94 28.04
C GLY A 68 2.06 8.86 27.37
N LYS A 69 2.04 7.66 27.94
CA LYS A 69 2.88 6.54 27.48
C LYS A 69 2.33 5.83 26.25
N THR A 70 1.14 6.17 25.78
CA THR A 70 0.57 5.47 24.62
C THR A 70 1.26 5.91 23.33
N LEU A 71 1.37 5.01 22.36
CA LEU A 71 2.04 5.31 21.10
C LEU A 71 1.40 6.49 20.36
N ASN A 72 0.06 6.56 20.35
CA ASN A 72 -0.65 7.65 19.67
C ASN A 72 -0.32 9.03 20.28
N GLU A 73 -0.18 9.13 21.61
CA GLU A 73 0.18 10.40 22.26
C GLU A 73 1.61 10.83 21.90
N GLN A 74 2.53 9.87 21.85
CA GLN A 74 3.91 10.09 21.39
C GLN A 74 3.95 10.50 19.92
N ASP A 75 3.16 9.86 19.06
CA ASP A 75 3.04 10.21 17.64
C ASP A 75 2.46 11.62 17.44
N CYS A 76 1.47 12.02 18.25
CA CYS A 76 0.92 13.38 18.23
C CYS A 76 1.99 14.44 18.53
N LEU A 77 2.78 14.25 19.59
CA LEU A 77 3.87 15.16 19.92
C LEU A 77 4.96 15.13 18.83
N GLY A 78 5.34 13.95 18.37
CA GLY A 78 6.35 13.79 17.33
C GLY A 78 5.95 14.51 16.03
N ALA A 79 4.69 14.35 15.59
CA ALA A 79 4.16 15.04 14.41
C ALA A 79 4.16 16.58 14.60
N GLU A 80 3.82 17.08 15.79
CA GLU A 80 3.84 18.51 16.08
C GLU A 80 5.26 19.08 16.10
N LEU A 81 6.23 18.36 16.67
CA LEU A 81 7.64 18.74 16.63
C LEU A 81 8.17 18.79 15.19
N MET A 82 7.79 17.83 14.35
CA MET A 82 8.19 17.83 12.95
C MET A 82 7.42 18.83 12.08
N ASN A 83 6.28 19.34 12.56
CA ASN A 83 5.53 20.38 11.88
C ASN A 83 6.32 21.70 11.77
N PHE A 84 7.26 21.97 12.69
CA PHE A 84 8.15 23.13 12.61
C PHE A 84 9.00 23.15 11.33
N ILE A 85 9.37 22.00 10.76
CA ILE A 85 10.09 21.97 9.46
C ILE A 85 9.17 21.69 8.27
N THR A 86 7.85 21.64 8.49
CA THR A 86 6.88 21.35 7.44
C THR A 86 6.27 22.65 6.93
N PRO A 87 6.52 23.08 5.67
CA PRO A 87 5.96 24.32 5.14
C PRO A 87 4.43 24.31 5.13
N LEU A 88 3.80 25.48 5.05
CA LEU A 88 2.34 25.59 4.91
C LEU A 88 1.87 24.93 3.61
N PRO A 89 0.62 24.42 3.55
CA PRO A 89 0.08 23.77 2.35
C PRO A 89 0.22 24.58 1.06
N SER A 90 -0.04 25.89 1.13
CA SER A 90 0.10 26.80 -0.02
C SER A 90 1.53 26.87 -0.53
N LYS A 91 2.52 26.90 0.37
CA LYS A 91 3.93 26.95 0.03
C LYS A 91 4.41 25.63 -0.58
N VAL A 92 4.03 24.49 0.01
CA VAL A 92 4.36 23.16 -0.54
C VAL A 92 3.81 23.00 -1.97
N ASN A 93 2.56 23.42 -2.20
CA ASN A 93 1.95 23.35 -3.53
C ASN A 93 2.60 24.31 -4.53
N GLN A 94 2.92 25.54 -4.10
CA GLN A 94 3.64 26.50 -4.93
C GLN A 94 5.00 25.95 -5.36
N ASP A 95 5.78 25.44 -4.41
CA ASP A 95 7.13 24.93 -4.67
C ASP A 95 7.10 23.67 -5.56
N PHE A 96 6.13 22.78 -5.32
CA PHE A 96 5.93 21.60 -6.16
C PHE A 96 5.65 21.99 -7.61
N TRP A 97 4.62 22.80 -7.86
CA TRP A 97 4.22 23.17 -9.22
C TRP A 97 5.23 24.09 -9.91
N GLN A 98 5.92 24.95 -9.16
CA GLN A 98 7.02 25.74 -9.69
C GLN A 98 8.15 24.83 -10.17
N THR A 99 8.59 23.87 -9.36
CA THR A 99 9.63 22.90 -9.74
C THR A 99 9.18 22.05 -10.92
N TYR A 100 7.92 21.61 -10.91
CA TYR A 100 7.32 20.79 -11.96
C TYR A 100 7.39 21.51 -13.32
N GLN A 101 7.09 22.81 -13.35
CA GLN A 101 7.06 23.60 -14.58
C GLN A 101 8.45 24.11 -15.01
N GLN A 102 9.31 24.49 -14.05
CA GLN A 102 10.59 25.15 -14.33
C GLN A 102 11.73 24.15 -14.53
N ASN A 103 11.66 22.99 -13.89
CA ASN A 103 12.72 21.99 -13.91
C ASN A 103 12.24 20.68 -14.55
N SER A 104 11.47 19.88 -13.82
CA SER A 104 10.87 18.63 -14.30
C SER A 104 9.82 18.09 -13.33
N PRO A 105 8.85 17.30 -13.82
CA PRO A 105 7.95 16.52 -12.97
C PRO A 105 8.68 15.64 -11.95
N GLU A 106 9.74 14.96 -12.39
CA GLU A 106 10.51 14.01 -11.58
C GLU A 106 11.18 14.71 -10.39
N GLU A 107 11.74 15.91 -10.61
CA GLU A 107 12.35 16.70 -9.53
C GLU A 107 11.31 17.19 -8.52
N ALA A 108 10.13 17.63 -8.97
CA ALA A 108 9.04 18.04 -8.07
C ALA A 108 8.56 16.89 -7.17
N ILE A 109 8.37 15.71 -7.78
CA ILE A 109 8.00 14.48 -7.09
C ILE A 109 9.06 14.08 -6.05
N GLN A 110 10.34 14.10 -6.46
CA GLN A 110 11.47 13.78 -5.59
C GLN A 110 11.58 14.75 -4.42
N ASN A 111 11.44 16.06 -4.67
CA ASN A 111 11.47 17.09 -3.62
C ASN A 111 10.34 16.88 -2.59
N PHE A 112 9.14 16.52 -3.04
CA PHE A 112 8.03 16.23 -2.14
C PHE A 112 8.25 14.91 -1.35
N TYR A 113 8.85 13.90 -1.97
CA TYR A 113 9.23 12.65 -1.29
C TYR A 113 10.28 12.91 -0.20
N ASP A 114 11.30 13.71 -0.51
CA ASP A 114 12.36 14.07 0.42
C ASP A 114 11.84 14.92 1.58
N LEU A 115 10.92 15.85 1.32
CA LEU A 115 10.22 16.57 2.39
C LEU A 115 9.46 15.60 3.29
N SER A 116 8.70 14.66 2.71
CA SER A 116 7.87 13.70 3.45
C SER A 116 8.69 12.70 4.27
N LYS A 117 9.91 12.36 3.83
CA LYS A 117 10.88 11.59 4.64
C LYS A 117 11.49 12.45 5.75
N ARG A 118 11.93 13.66 5.43
CA ARG A 118 12.64 14.56 6.35
C ARG A 118 11.77 14.99 7.52
N ASN A 119 10.51 15.30 7.25
CA ASN A 119 9.54 15.66 8.29
C ASN A 119 8.96 14.46 9.03
N ASP A 120 9.46 13.24 8.82
CA ASP A 120 9.00 12.01 9.47
C ASP A 120 7.49 11.74 9.28
N TYR A 121 6.90 12.22 8.17
CA TYR A 121 5.56 11.76 7.77
C TYR A 121 5.65 10.34 7.22
N ILE A 122 6.61 10.09 6.31
CA ILE A 122 7.04 8.74 5.93
C ILE A 122 7.94 8.22 7.04
N LYS A 123 7.50 7.16 7.72
CA LYS A 123 8.18 6.59 8.89
C LYS A 123 9.37 5.72 8.49
N THR A 124 10.39 6.34 7.90
CA THR A 124 11.59 5.66 7.37
C THR A 124 12.24 4.71 8.38
N LYS A 125 12.38 5.12 9.66
CA LYS A 125 12.89 4.27 10.75
C LYS A 125 12.00 3.05 11.04
N ALA A 126 10.69 3.17 10.90
CA ALA A 126 9.76 2.05 11.10
C ALA A 126 9.77 1.12 9.90
N ILE A 127 9.77 1.68 8.68
CA ILE A 127 9.84 0.94 7.41
C ILE A 127 11.13 0.12 7.32
N ALA A 128 12.27 0.67 7.77
CA ALA A 128 13.56 -0.03 7.80
C ALA A 128 13.57 -1.31 8.66
N LYS A 129 12.56 -1.53 9.51
CA LYS A 129 12.41 -2.76 10.30
C LYS A 129 11.73 -3.88 9.52
N ASN A 130 11.05 -3.57 8.42
CA ASN A 130 10.34 -4.58 7.62
C ASN A 130 11.34 -5.62 7.13
N ILE A 131 10.90 -6.88 7.13
CA ILE A 131 11.65 -7.96 6.49
C ILE A 131 11.21 -7.99 5.04
N TYR A 132 12.14 -8.07 4.11
CA TYR A 132 11.87 -8.14 2.68
C TYR A 132 12.78 -9.16 2.01
N PHE A 133 12.22 -10.01 1.17
CA PHE A 133 13.00 -10.92 0.34
C PHE A 133 12.22 -11.30 -0.94
N PRO A 134 12.92 -11.44 -2.08
CA PRO A 134 12.34 -11.98 -3.31
C PRO A 134 12.32 -13.52 -3.30
N VAL A 135 11.37 -14.12 -4.03
CA VAL A 135 11.26 -15.57 -4.21
C VAL A 135 10.93 -15.90 -5.66
N GLU A 136 11.73 -16.76 -6.28
CA GLU A 136 11.47 -17.26 -7.63
C GLU A 136 10.31 -18.26 -7.66
N THR A 137 9.37 -18.06 -8.58
CA THR A 137 8.21 -18.94 -8.79
C THR A 137 7.97 -19.21 -10.28
N SER A 138 6.98 -20.05 -10.60
CA SER A 138 6.52 -20.28 -11.98
C SER A 138 5.99 -19.02 -12.68
N TYR A 139 5.60 -18.00 -11.90
CA TYR A 139 5.07 -16.72 -12.37
C TYR A 139 6.11 -15.60 -12.36
N GLY A 140 7.38 -15.92 -12.09
CA GLY A 140 8.47 -14.97 -11.93
C GLY A 140 8.81 -14.73 -10.46
N GLN A 141 9.60 -13.69 -10.21
CA GLN A 141 10.11 -13.36 -8.89
C GLN A 141 9.05 -12.60 -8.08
N LEU A 142 8.31 -13.31 -7.23
CA LEU A 142 7.40 -12.68 -6.26
C LEU A 142 8.20 -12.00 -5.16
N GLU A 143 7.62 -10.99 -4.54
CA GLU A 143 8.23 -10.24 -3.45
C GLU A 143 7.46 -10.51 -2.16
N ILE A 144 8.16 -10.74 -1.05
CA ILE A 144 7.55 -10.96 0.26
C ILE A 144 8.02 -9.87 1.22
N THR A 145 7.09 -9.21 1.91
CA THR A 145 7.40 -8.31 3.01
C THR A 145 6.64 -8.69 4.27
N ILE A 146 7.33 -8.77 5.41
CA ILE A 146 6.68 -8.83 6.74
C ILE A 146 6.68 -7.39 7.27
N ASN A 147 5.49 -6.79 7.31
CA ASN A 147 5.34 -5.38 7.66
C ASN A 147 5.43 -5.18 9.18
N LEU A 148 6.59 -4.77 9.68
CA LEU A 148 6.84 -4.43 11.08
C LEU A 148 6.70 -2.92 11.35
N SER A 149 6.47 -2.13 10.30
CA SER A 149 6.46 -0.67 10.39
C SER A 149 5.16 -0.12 10.96
N LYS A 150 4.04 -0.80 10.70
CA LYS A 150 2.73 -0.40 11.20
C LYS A 150 2.57 -0.87 12.65
N PRO A 151 2.38 0.03 13.61
CA PRO A 151 2.25 -0.37 15.00
C PRO A 151 0.94 -1.13 15.24
N GLU A 152 1.01 -2.21 16.00
CA GLU A 152 -0.18 -2.89 16.53
C GLU A 152 -0.87 -2.02 17.58
N LYS A 153 -2.21 -2.06 17.60
CA LYS A 153 -2.99 -1.29 18.58
C LYS A 153 -2.92 -1.97 19.95
N ASP A 154 -2.41 -1.27 20.96
CA ASP A 154 -2.39 -1.75 22.35
C ASP A 154 -3.83 -2.02 22.84
N PRO A 155 -4.11 -3.16 23.51
CA PRO A 155 -5.39 -3.40 24.19
C PRO A 155 -5.89 -2.23 25.05
N LYS A 156 -5.00 -1.48 25.69
CA LYS A 156 -5.34 -0.26 26.44
C LYS A 156 -5.83 0.87 25.53
N GLN A 157 -5.21 1.06 24.36
CA GLN A 157 -5.68 2.03 23.36
C GLN A 157 -7.04 1.62 22.80
N ILE A 158 -7.27 0.33 22.54
CA ILE A 158 -8.57 -0.20 22.10
C ILE A 158 -9.65 0.10 23.16
N ALA A 159 -9.34 -0.15 24.44
CA ALA A 159 -10.27 0.13 25.54
C ALA A 159 -10.55 1.63 25.70
N LEU A 160 -9.53 2.49 25.55
CA LEU A 160 -9.68 3.94 25.62
C LEU A 160 -10.49 4.48 24.44
N ALA A 161 -10.22 4.01 23.22
CA ALA A 161 -10.95 4.37 22.01
C ALA A 161 -12.44 4.04 22.11
N LYS A 162 -12.81 2.88 22.68
CA LYS A 162 -14.21 2.49 22.91
C LYS A 162 -14.96 3.42 23.86
N LYS A 163 -14.26 4.13 24.75
CA LYS A 163 -14.85 5.07 25.72
C LYS A 163 -14.96 6.50 25.17
N MET A 164 -14.30 6.81 24.05
CA MET A 164 -14.33 8.14 23.46
C MET A 164 -15.63 8.35 22.67
N LYS A 165 -16.16 9.57 22.72
CA LYS A 165 -17.24 9.98 21.81
C LYS A 165 -16.75 9.87 20.37
N ALA A 166 -17.58 9.31 19.50
CA ALA A 166 -17.32 9.33 18.06
C ALA A 166 -17.14 10.80 17.61
N SER A 167 -16.01 11.08 16.98
CA SER A 167 -15.74 12.37 16.34
C SER A 167 -15.98 12.21 14.84
N GLY A 168 -16.78 13.09 14.25
CA GLY A 168 -17.05 13.11 12.81
C GLY A 168 -16.01 13.84 11.98
N TYR A 169 -14.87 14.25 12.56
CA TYR A 169 -13.85 15.04 11.88
C TYR A 169 -12.41 14.56 12.18
N PRO A 170 -11.55 14.37 11.16
CA PRO A 170 -11.92 14.21 9.75
C PRO A 170 -12.79 12.95 9.57
N LEU A 171 -13.57 12.90 8.48
CA LEU A 171 -14.51 11.82 8.22
C LEU A 171 -13.81 10.47 7.99
N CYS A 172 -12.73 10.45 7.20
CA CYS A 172 -11.84 9.29 7.05
C CYS A 172 -10.38 9.74 6.89
N GLN A 173 -9.44 8.79 6.87
CA GLN A 173 -7.99 9.05 6.84
C GLN A 173 -7.46 9.62 5.50
N LEU A 174 -8.32 9.71 4.49
CA LEU A 174 -7.99 10.22 3.16
C LEU A 174 -8.56 11.61 2.91
N CYS A 175 -9.45 12.13 3.75
CA CYS A 175 -10.01 13.46 3.52
C CYS A 175 -8.94 14.56 3.64
N MET A 176 -9.08 15.61 2.83
CA MET A 176 -8.15 16.75 2.79
C MET A 176 -7.97 17.42 4.16
N GLU A 177 -8.99 17.34 5.02
CA GLU A 177 -9.00 17.82 6.41
C GLU A 177 -7.98 17.13 7.33
N ASN A 178 -7.35 16.04 6.88
CA ASN A 178 -6.22 15.43 7.58
C ASN A 178 -4.99 16.34 7.58
N GLU A 179 -4.82 17.23 6.61
CA GLU A 179 -3.66 18.10 6.49
C GLU A 179 -3.53 19.00 7.72
N GLY A 180 -2.51 18.74 8.56
CA GLY A 180 -2.31 19.46 9.82
C GLY A 180 -3.12 18.95 11.00
N TYR A 181 -3.83 17.82 10.89
CA TYR A 181 -4.68 17.32 11.98
C TYR A 181 -3.86 16.77 13.15
N GLN A 182 -4.14 17.20 14.38
CA GLN A 182 -3.35 16.84 15.57
C GLN A 182 -3.33 15.33 15.86
N GLY A 183 -4.40 14.60 15.48
CA GLY A 183 -4.63 13.21 15.86
C GLY A 183 -5.38 13.08 17.20
N ARG A 184 -5.77 11.85 17.53
CA ARG A 184 -6.46 11.44 18.77
C ARG A 184 -6.31 9.94 18.95
N VAL A 185 -6.65 9.40 20.13
CA VAL A 185 -6.39 7.97 20.47
C VAL A 185 -6.85 6.97 19.39
N ASN A 186 -7.94 7.27 18.69
CA ASN A 186 -8.50 6.41 17.63
C ASN A 186 -8.27 6.93 16.20
N TYR A 187 -7.40 7.93 16.00
CA TYR A 187 -7.18 8.56 14.70
C TYR A 187 -5.76 9.14 14.58
N PRO A 188 -5.02 8.83 13.50
CA PRO A 188 -3.60 9.13 13.41
C PRO A 188 -3.28 10.64 13.47
N ALA A 189 -2.10 10.96 13.99
CA ALA A 189 -1.53 12.30 13.91
C ALA A 189 -1.08 12.64 12.49
N ARG A 190 -1.35 13.87 12.07
CA ARG A 190 -1.13 14.42 10.73
C ARG A 190 -0.70 15.89 10.76
N ALA A 191 -0.19 16.38 11.89
CA ALA A 191 0.27 17.78 12.03
C ALA A 191 1.33 18.15 10.96
N ASN A 192 2.27 17.24 10.71
CA ASN A 192 3.32 17.34 9.70
C ASN A 192 2.92 16.80 8.30
N HIS A 193 1.66 16.42 8.09
CA HIS A 193 1.20 15.87 6.82
C HIS A 193 0.82 16.99 5.83
N ARG A 194 1.15 16.82 4.55
CA ARG A 194 0.82 17.74 3.45
C ARG A 194 0.34 16.99 2.22
N ILE A 195 -0.51 17.64 1.44
CA ILE A 195 -1.14 17.09 0.23
C ILE A 195 -0.86 18.02 -0.96
N ILE A 196 -0.33 17.47 -2.05
CA ILE A 196 -0.24 18.16 -3.34
C ILE A 196 -1.61 18.12 -4.01
N ARG A 197 -2.10 19.27 -4.43
CA ARG A 197 -3.38 19.42 -5.14
C ARG A 197 -3.10 19.50 -6.63
N PHE A 198 -3.85 18.74 -7.42
CA PHE A 198 -3.73 18.70 -8.87
C PHE A 198 -5.12 18.59 -9.51
N ASP A 199 -5.24 19.02 -10.76
CA ASP A 199 -6.48 18.91 -11.52
C ASP A 199 -6.44 17.69 -12.44
N LEU A 200 -7.53 16.93 -12.47
CA LEU A 200 -7.73 15.75 -13.31
C LEU A 200 -9.19 15.76 -13.81
N ASP A 201 -9.38 15.89 -15.12
CA ASP A 201 -10.69 16.03 -15.77
C ASP A 201 -11.62 17.06 -15.10
N ASP A 202 -11.13 18.29 -14.95
CA ASP A 202 -11.86 19.41 -14.33
C ASP A 202 -12.25 19.19 -12.85
N LYS A 203 -11.77 18.12 -12.21
CA LYS A 203 -11.89 17.87 -10.77
C LYS A 203 -10.57 18.10 -10.07
N GLN A 204 -10.64 18.58 -8.82
CA GLN A 204 -9.48 18.71 -7.96
C GLN A 204 -9.23 17.40 -7.19
N TRP A 205 -8.00 16.94 -7.22
CA TRP A 205 -7.50 15.74 -6.53
C TRP A 205 -6.35 16.08 -5.58
N GLY A 206 -6.10 15.17 -4.63
CA GLY A 206 -4.97 15.21 -3.72
C GLY A 206 -3.95 14.11 -4.01
N PHE A 207 -2.67 14.40 -3.83
CA PHE A 207 -1.55 13.46 -3.88
C PHE A 207 -0.78 13.49 -2.56
N GLN A 208 -0.68 12.34 -1.91
CA GLN A 208 0.11 12.14 -0.68
C GLN A 208 0.91 10.83 -0.72
N TYR A 209 2.01 10.76 0.03
CA TYR A 209 2.69 9.49 0.27
C TYR A 209 2.01 8.65 1.36
N SER A 210 2.20 7.33 1.32
CA SER A 210 1.83 6.47 2.44
C SER A 210 2.86 6.60 3.58
N PRO A 211 2.42 6.83 4.84
CA PRO A 211 3.35 6.95 5.97
C PRO A 211 4.08 5.64 6.29
N TYR A 212 3.47 4.50 5.94
CA TYR A 212 4.00 3.14 6.13
C TYR A 212 4.10 2.45 4.76
N ALA A 213 5.05 2.92 3.95
CA ALA A 213 5.24 2.46 2.58
C ALA A 213 5.62 0.97 2.50
N TYR A 214 5.12 0.28 1.48
CA TYR A 214 5.45 -1.13 1.19
C TYR A 214 6.59 -1.26 0.17
N PHE A 215 6.76 -0.25 -0.67
CA PHE A 215 7.73 -0.15 -1.74
C PHE A 215 8.16 1.32 -1.90
N ASN A 216 9.15 1.58 -2.76
CA ASN A 216 9.67 2.92 -2.98
C ASN A 216 8.58 3.89 -3.48
N GLU A 217 8.53 5.09 -2.89
CA GLU A 217 7.57 6.14 -3.30
C GLU A 217 6.07 5.72 -3.27
N HIS A 218 5.69 4.71 -2.46
CA HIS A 218 4.28 4.31 -2.30
C HIS A 218 3.40 5.51 -1.92
N CYS A 219 2.44 5.84 -2.78
CA CYS A 219 1.58 7.00 -2.66
C CYS A 219 0.10 6.70 -2.89
N ILE A 220 -0.72 7.70 -2.59
CA ILE A 220 -2.17 7.69 -2.68
C ILE A 220 -2.61 8.96 -3.41
N PHE A 221 -3.43 8.79 -4.43
CA PHE A 221 -4.17 9.87 -5.11
C PHE A 221 -5.62 9.80 -4.62
N LEU A 222 -6.16 10.87 -4.08
CA LEU A 222 -7.46 10.86 -3.39
C LEU A 222 -8.38 11.93 -3.93
N ASP A 223 -9.67 11.61 -4.04
CA ASP A 223 -10.68 12.60 -4.40
C ASP A 223 -10.78 13.63 -3.27
N THR A 224 -10.99 14.90 -3.60
CA THR A 224 -11.24 15.92 -2.58
C THR A 224 -12.62 15.77 -1.93
N ILE A 225 -13.55 15.09 -2.61
CA ILE A 225 -14.89 14.77 -2.12
C ILE A 225 -14.85 13.41 -1.41
N HIS A 226 -15.46 13.34 -0.22
CA HIS A 226 -15.63 12.07 0.49
C HIS A 226 -16.83 11.32 -0.10
N GLU A 227 -16.60 10.61 -1.19
CA GLU A 227 -17.58 9.71 -1.81
C GLU A 227 -17.04 8.28 -1.89
N PRO A 228 -17.90 7.25 -1.77
CA PRO A 228 -17.49 5.86 -1.89
C PRO A 228 -16.78 5.60 -3.21
N MET A 229 -15.87 4.64 -3.17
CA MET A 229 -15.09 4.24 -4.32
C MET A 229 -15.93 3.44 -5.32
N GLU A 230 -15.76 3.71 -6.61
CA GLU A 230 -16.44 3.01 -7.70
C GLU A 230 -15.48 2.70 -8.87
N ILE A 231 -15.67 1.53 -9.49
CA ILE A 231 -14.98 1.18 -10.75
C ILE A 231 -15.89 1.49 -11.93
N THR A 232 -15.51 2.48 -12.72
CA THR A 232 -16.28 2.98 -13.87
C THR A 232 -15.34 3.33 -15.04
N LYS A 233 -15.91 3.73 -16.18
CA LYS A 233 -15.14 4.33 -17.29
C LYS A 233 -14.25 5.48 -16.83
N GLN A 234 -14.75 6.32 -15.92
CA GLN A 234 -14.01 7.44 -15.36
C GLN A 234 -12.77 6.99 -14.59
N THR A 235 -12.83 5.83 -13.91
CA THR A 235 -11.67 5.25 -13.23
C THR A 235 -10.52 5.00 -14.20
N PHE A 236 -10.75 4.39 -15.36
CA PHE A 236 -9.69 4.16 -16.35
C PHE A 236 -9.13 5.48 -16.88
N ASN A 237 -9.98 6.47 -17.13
CA ASN A 237 -9.56 7.79 -17.60
C ASN A 237 -8.68 8.50 -16.55
N ASN A 238 -9.09 8.44 -15.28
CA ASN A 238 -8.35 8.99 -14.16
C ASN A 238 -6.97 8.35 -14.04
N LEU A 239 -6.91 7.01 -14.02
CA LEU A 239 -5.64 6.28 -13.88
C LEU A 239 -4.65 6.63 -14.99
N LEU A 240 -5.13 6.67 -16.24
CA LEU A 240 -4.30 7.06 -17.39
C LEU A 240 -3.88 8.54 -17.31
N GLY A 241 -4.76 9.45 -16.87
CA GLY A 241 -4.41 10.86 -16.68
C GLY A 241 -3.37 11.08 -15.58
N ILE A 242 -3.44 10.32 -14.49
CA ILE A 242 -2.46 10.44 -13.39
C ILE A 242 -1.08 9.97 -13.87
N ILE A 243 -0.95 8.84 -14.59
CA ILE A 243 0.37 8.39 -15.08
C ILE A 243 0.97 9.32 -16.15
N GLU A 244 0.13 10.10 -16.85
CA GLU A 244 0.59 11.15 -17.76
C GLU A 244 1.16 12.35 -16.99
N GLN A 245 0.56 12.70 -15.84
CA GLN A 245 0.97 13.81 -14.99
C GLN A 245 2.11 13.47 -14.02
N PHE A 246 2.24 12.21 -13.61
CA PHE A 246 3.26 11.74 -12.67
C PHE A 246 4.13 10.67 -13.34
N PRO A 247 5.12 11.08 -14.16
CA PRO A 247 5.90 10.14 -14.97
C PRO A 247 6.73 9.17 -14.13
N GLY A 248 6.80 7.92 -14.62
CA GLY A 248 7.51 6.82 -13.96
C GLY A 248 6.76 6.19 -12.80
N TYR A 249 5.51 6.61 -12.53
CA TYR A 249 4.65 5.96 -11.55
C TYR A 249 3.72 4.95 -12.25
N PHE A 250 3.38 3.88 -11.54
CA PHE A 250 2.16 3.14 -11.80
C PHE A 250 1.05 3.71 -10.90
N VAL A 251 -0.20 3.52 -11.30
CA VAL A 251 -1.38 3.88 -10.50
C VAL A 251 -2.43 2.81 -10.69
N GLY A 252 -3.06 2.36 -9.61
CA GLY A 252 -4.14 1.40 -9.69
C GLY A 252 -5.23 1.68 -8.66
N SER A 253 -6.36 1.03 -8.87
CA SER A 253 -7.49 1.05 -7.94
C SER A 253 -7.71 -0.34 -7.35
N ASN A 254 -8.10 -0.42 -6.09
CA ASN A 254 -8.62 -1.69 -5.54
C ASN A 254 -9.95 -2.07 -6.24
N ALA A 255 -10.52 -3.23 -5.94
CA ALA A 255 -11.91 -3.50 -6.29
C ALA A 255 -12.88 -2.68 -5.41
N ASP A 256 -13.99 -2.24 -5.99
CA ASP A 256 -15.12 -1.55 -5.32
C ASP A 256 -16.08 -2.52 -4.59
N LEU A 257 -15.85 -3.82 -4.72
CA LEU A 257 -16.65 -4.86 -4.07
C LEU A 257 -16.06 -5.28 -2.70
N PRO A 258 -16.92 -5.65 -1.73
CA PRO A 258 -16.47 -6.27 -0.49
C PRO A 258 -15.76 -7.61 -0.77
N ILE A 259 -14.98 -8.12 0.20
CA ILE A 259 -14.17 -9.36 0.12
C ILE A 259 -12.95 -9.26 -0.80
N VAL A 260 -13.08 -8.68 -1.98
CA VAL A 260 -11.98 -8.56 -2.97
C VAL A 260 -11.33 -7.17 -3.00
N GLY A 261 -11.91 -6.20 -2.28
CA GLY A 261 -11.45 -4.80 -2.21
C GLY A 261 -10.47 -4.48 -1.09
N GLY A 262 -9.95 -3.24 -1.13
CA GLY A 262 -9.03 -2.69 -0.14
C GLY A 262 -9.73 -2.24 1.16
N SER A 263 -8.94 -1.80 2.13
CA SER A 263 -9.43 -1.51 3.49
C SER A 263 -10.26 -0.23 3.66
N ILE A 264 -10.31 0.65 2.66
CA ILE A 264 -11.05 1.93 2.70
C ILE A 264 -11.90 2.02 1.44
N LEU A 265 -13.18 1.65 1.51
CA LEU A 265 -14.11 1.76 0.37
C LEU A 265 -14.99 3.02 0.43
N THR A 266 -14.89 3.78 1.52
CA THR A 266 -15.77 4.93 1.79
C THR A 266 -15.30 6.22 1.13
N HIS A 267 -14.09 6.26 0.56
CA HIS A 267 -13.50 7.44 -0.07
C HIS A 267 -12.76 6.99 -1.34
N GLU A 268 -13.17 7.49 -2.50
CA GLU A 268 -12.53 7.29 -3.80
C GLU A 268 -11.04 7.68 -3.76
N HIS A 269 -10.18 6.74 -4.12
CA HIS A 269 -8.73 6.93 -4.14
C HIS A 269 -8.05 5.84 -4.97
N TYR A 270 -6.85 6.17 -5.44
CA TYR A 270 -5.95 5.26 -6.14
C TYR A 270 -4.64 5.12 -5.38
N GLN A 271 -4.01 3.96 -5.46
CA GLN A 271 -2.65 3.76 -4.94
C GLN A 271 -1.67 3.72 -6.10
N GLY A 272 -0.49 4.25 -5.88
CA GLY A 272 0.55 4.29 -6.91
C GLY A 272 1.94 4.45 -6.33
N GLY A 273 2.87 4.79 -7.20
CA GLY A 273 4.25 5.09 -6.83
C GLY A 273 5.24 4.52 -7.83
N ARG A 274 6.52 4.53 -7.48
CA ARG A 274 7.61 4.09 -8.36
C ARG A 274 8.16 2.73 -7.94
N HIS A 275 7.63 1.68 -8.56
CA HIS A 275 8.11 0.30 -8.40
C HIS A 275 7.70 -0.57 -9.59
N THR A 276 8.57 -1.51 -9.99
CA THR A 276 8.29 -2.47 -11.06
C THR A 276 8.00 -3.85 -10.46
N PHE A 277 6.72 -4.16 -10.33
CA PHE A 277 6.26 -5.42 -9.73
C PHE A 277 6.45 -6.64 -10.65
N ALA A 278 6.32 -7.83 -10.08
CA ALA A 278 6.41 -9.10 -10.78
C ALA A 278 5.39 -9.23 -11.93
N MET A 279 4.12 -8.84 -11.70
CA MET A 279 3.07 -8.89 -12.73
C MET A 279 3.38 -7.99 -13.94
N GLU A 280 4.03 -6.85 -13.72
CA GLU A 280 4.45 -5.96 -14.81
C GLU A 280 5.47 -6.64 -15.74
N LYS A 281 6.39 -7.40 -15.15
CA LYS A 281 7.42 -8.15 -15.88
C LYS A 281 6.86 -9.39 -16.58
N ALA A 282 5.73 -9.92 -16.11
CA ALA A 282 5.11 -11.12 -16.66
C ALA A 282 4.72 -10.91 -18.14
N PRO A 283 5.03 -11.87 -19.03
CA PRO A 283 4.71 -11.76 -20.45
C PRO A 283 3.22 -12.03 -20.72
N ILE A 284 2.76 -11.64 -21.90
CA ILE A 284 1.50 -12.13 -22.46
C ILE A 284 1.68 -13.62 -22.82
N GLU A 285 0.81 -14.49 -22.32
CA GLU A 285 0.77 -15.93 -22.66
C GLU A 285 -0.12 -16.18 -23.88
N THR A 286 -1.21 -15.42 -24.02
CA THR A 286 -2.18 -15.55 -25.12
C THR A 286 -2.49 -14.16 -25.67
N GLU A 287 -2.09 -13.91 -26.92
CA GLU A 287 -2.44 -12.67 -27.64
C GLU A 287 -3.94 -12.59 -27.90
N LEU A 288 -4.51 -11.39 -27.79
CA LEU A 288 -5.91 -11.09 -28.05
C LEU A 288 -6.01 -9.94 -29.06
N LYS A 289 -7.03 -10.01 -29.93
CA LYS A 289 -7.35 -8.94 -30.88
C LYS A 289 -8.81 -8.61 -30.77
N PHE A 290 -9.15 -7.41 -30.31
CA PHE A 290 -10.53 -6.98 -30.14
C PHE A 290 -11.04 -6.27 -31.39
N VAL A 291 -12.22 -6.63 -31.87
CA VAL A 291 -12.86 -6.00 -33.02
C VAL A 291 -13.06 -4.51 -32.76
N GLY A 292 -12.58 -3.66 -33.67
CA GLY A 292 -12.66 -2.21 -33.59
C GLY A 292 -11.58 -1.55 -32.73
N TYR A 293 -10.61 -2.32 -32.23
CA TYR A 293 -9.47 -1.85 -31.44
C TYR A 293 -8.16 -2.45 -31.96
N GLU A 294 -8.01 -2.56 -33.28
CA GLU A 294 -6.89 -3.24 -33.94
C GLU A 294 -5.52 -2.62 -33.63
N ASP A 295 -5.50 -1.34 -33.24
CA ASP A 295 -4.29 -0.59 -32.85
C ASP A 295 -3.89 -0.79 -31.37
N ILE A 296 -4.71 -1.48 -30.58
CA ILE A 296 -4.42 -1.84 -29.19
C ILE A 296 -3.82 -3.25 -29.15
N GLN A 297 -2.60 -3.37 -28.61
CA GLN A 297 -2.03 -4.66 -28.26
C GLN A 297 -2.73 -5.17 -27.00
N ALA A 298 -3.27 -6.39 -27.04
CA ALA A 298 -3.98 -6.96 -25.92
C ALA A 298 -3.60 -8.43 -25.71
N GLY A 299 -3.69 -8.91 -24.47
CA GLY A 299 -3.37 -10.30 -24.19
C GLY A 299 -3.68 -10.75 -22.76
N ILE A 300 -3.81 -12.06 -22.58
CA ILE A 300 -3.86 -12.70 -21.27
C ILE A 300 -2.44 -12.81 -20.74
N VAL A 301 -2.19 -12.27 -19.53
CA VAL A 301 -0.87 -12.29 -18.91
C VAL A 301 -0.59 -13.67 -18.30
N LYS A 302 0.65 -14.14 -18.39
CA LYS A 302 1.13 -15.33 -17.67
C LYS A 302 1.25 -15.06 -16.17
N TRP A 303 0.11 -15.00 -15.49
CA TRP A 303 -0.02 -14.60 -14.08
C TRP A 303 -1.03 -15.52 -13.36
N PRO A 304 -0.92 -15.76 -12.04
CA PRO A 304 -1.83 -16.66 -11.32
C PRO A 304 -3.26 -16.10 -11.25
N MET A 305 -3.42 -14.78 -11.33
CA MET A 305 -4.74 -14.14 -11.43
C MET A 305 -5.14 -13.91 -12.89
N SER A 306 -6.44 -13.78 -13.13
CA SER A 306 -7.00 -13.55 -14.47
C SER A 306 -6.82 -12.11 -14.91
N VAL A 307 -5.77 -11.85 -15.69
CA VAL A 307 -5.39 -10.49 -16.13
C VAL A 307 -5.47 -10.36 -17.65
N ILE A 308 -6.17 -9.32 -18.11
CA ILE A 308 -6.10 -8.84 -19.49
C ILE A 308 -5.22 -7.58 -19.49
N ARG A 309 -4.11 -7.62 -20.23
CA ARG A 309 -3.24 -6.46 -20.46
C ARG A 309 -3.65 -5.78 -21.76
N LEU A 310 -3.79 -4.46 -21.72
CA LEU A 310 -3.98 -3.60 -22.89
C LEU A 310 -2.80 -2.63 -23.01
N ARG A 311 -2.31 -2.40 -24.21
CA ARG A 311 -1.20 -1.46 -24.48
C ARG A 311 -1.45 -0.70 -25.77
N GLY A 312 -1.30 0.62 -25.73
CA GLY A 312 -1.58 1.50 -26.86
C GLY A 312 -1.13 2.93 -26.65
N ASN A 313 -1.25 3.74 -27.70
CA ASN A 313 -0.94 5.18 -27.63
C ASN A 313 -2.20 6.04 -27.47
N SER A 314 -3.37 5.50 -27.82
CA SER A 314 -4.65 6.19 -27.71
C SER A 314 -5.26 5.94 -26.33
N LYS A 315 -5.28 6.99 -25.51
CA LYS A 315 -5.94 6.96 -24.20
C LYS A 315 -7.43 6.65 -24.33
N GLU A 316 -8.10 7.28 -25.29
CA GLU A 316 -9.54 7.09 -25.53
C GLU A 316 -9.88 5.63 -25.87
N ASP A 317 -9.15 5.02 -26.80
CA ASP A 317 -9.39 3.63 -27.20
C ASP A 317 -9.12 2.64 -26.06
N LEU A 318 -8.08 2.90 -25.25
CA LEU A 318 -7.79 2.10 -24.06
C LEU A 318 -8.91 2.18 -23.01
N VAL A 319 -9.42 3.40 -22.75
CA VAL A 319 -10.53 3.62 -21.81
C VAL A 319 -11.80 2.94 -22.31
N ASP A 320 -12.11 3.08 -23.60
CA ASP A 320 -13.31 2.52 -24.21
C ASP A 320 -13.30 0.99 -24.21
N LEU A 321 -12.17 0.38 -24.57
CA LEU A 321 -12.01 -1.08 -24.52
C LEU A 321 -12.05 -1.60 -23.08
N ALA A 322 -11.41 -0.92 -22.13
CA ALA A 322 -11.46 -1.31 -20.72
C ALA A 322 -12.87 -1.23 -20.14
N ASP A 323 -13.64 -0.19 -20.49
CA ASP A 323 -15.05 -0.05 -20.10
C ASP A 323 -15.94 -1.11 -20.76
N LYS A 324 -15.66 -1.47 -22.02
CA LYS A 324 -16.32 -2.61 -22.69
C LYS A 324 -16.07 -3.92 -21.92
N ILE A 325 -14.82 -4.22 -21.60
CA ILE A 325 -14.44 -5.42 -20.82
C ILE A 325 -15.12 -5.42 -19.44
N LEU A 326 -15.10 -4.29 -18.72
CA LEU A 326 -15.75 -4.15 -17.41
C LEU A 326 -17.25 -4.42 -17.49
N LYS A 327 -17.94 -3.83 -18.47
CA LYS A 327 -19.39 -4.00 -18.66
C LYS A 327 -19.75 -5.44 -19.01
N THR A 328 -18.99 -6.06 -19.91
CA THR A 328 -19.20 -7.48 -20.23
C THR A 328 -18.94 -8.35 -19.01
N TRP A 329 -17.83 -8.13 -18.28
CA TRP A 329 -17.50 -8.89 -17.07
C TRP A 329 -18.61 -8.80 -16.03
N ARG A 330 -19.13 -7.61 -15.75
CA ARG A 330 -20.22 -7.38 -14.79
C ARG A 330 -21.52 -8.13 -15.11
N GLY A 331 -21.75 -8.53 -16.36
CA GLY A 331 -22.94 -9.27 -16.79
C GLY A 331 -22.66 -10.73 -17.17
N TYR A 332 -21.42 -11.18 -17.08
CA TYR A 332 -21.02 -12.51 -17.55
C TYR A 332 -21.21 -13.59 -16.49
N SER A 333 -21.78 -14.72 -16.88
CA SER A 333 -21.84 -15.92 -16.03
C SER A 333 -21.39 -17.14 -16.83
N ASP A 334 -20.64 -18.03 -16.19
CA ASP A 334 -20.27 -19.34 -16.72
C ASP A 334 -20.33 -20.38 -15.59
N GLU A 335 -21.50 -20.99 -15.44
CA GLU A 335 -21.77 -21.99 -14.40
C GLU A 335 -20.82 -23.19 -14.44
N LYS A 336 -20.21 -23.49 -15.60
CA LYS A 336 -19.28 -24.63 -15.74
C LYS A 336 -18.01 -24.45 -14.92
N VAL A 337 -17.70 -23.21 -14.54
CA VAL A 337 -16.53 -22.86 -13.71
C VAL A 337 -16.94 -22.03 -12.49
N SER A 338 -18.21 -22.11 -12.07
CA SER A 338 -18.73 -21.41 -10.88
C SER A 338 -18.55 -19.89 -10.94
N VAL A 339 -18.63 -19.30 -12.13
CA VAL A 339 -18.61 -17.83 -12.32
C VAL A 339 -20.05 -17.36 -12.47
N LEU A 340 -20.52 -16.46 -11.60
CA LEU A 340 -21.87 -15.90 -11.66
C LEU A 340 -21.80 -14.39 -11.48
N ALA A 341 -22.33 -13.64 -12.45
CA ALA A 341 -22.44 -12.18 -12.36
C ALA A 341 -23.23 -11.70 -11.14
N GLU A 342 -24.27 -12.45 -10.75
CA GLU A 342 -25.17 -12.11 -9.65
C GLU A 342 -25.70 -13.37 -8.95
N SER A 343 -25.79 -13.33 -7.61
CA SER A 343 -26.55 -14.31 -6.83
C SER A 343 -27.31 -13.60 -5.71
N ASN A 344 -28.56 -13.99 -5.47
CA ASN A 344 -29.44 -13.39 -4.45
C ASN A 344 -29.57 -11.85 -4.54
N GLY A 345 -29.44 -11.27 -5.75
CA GLY A 345 -29.48 -9.83 -5.97
C GLY A 345 -28.16 -9.09 -5.69
N GLU A 346 -27.10 -9.79 -5.27
CA GLU A 346 -25.75 -9.24 -5.10
C GLU A 346 -24.92 -9.46 -6.36
N LYS A 347 -24.34 -8.37 -6.90
CA LYS A 347 -23.43 -8.42 -8.05
C LYS A 347 -22.03 -8.78 -7.61
N HIS A 348 -21.38 -9.70 -8.33
CA HIS A 348 -20.12 -10.28 -7.87
C HIS A 348 -18.88 -9.76 -8.59
N HIS A 349 -19.03 -9.13 -9.74
CA HIS A 349 -17.92 -8.88 -10.65
C HIS A 349 -17.45 -7.42 -10.67
N THR A 350 -16.14 -7.24 -10.61
CA THR A 350 -15.47 -5.96 -10.85
C THR A 350 -14.05 -6.17 -11.36
N ILE A 351 -13.30 -5.10 -11.55
CA ILE A 351 -11.91 -5.12 -12.02
C ILE A 351 -11.03 -4.36 -11.03
N THR A 352 -9.83 -4.87 -10.79
CA THR A 352 -8.72 -4.11 -10.22
C THR A 352 -7.87 -3.60 -11.40
N PRO A 353 -8.01 -2.32 -11.79
CA PRO A 353 -7.22 -1.75 -12.87
C PRO A 353 -5.87 -1.20 -12.40
N ILE A 354 -4.83 -1.39 -13.21
CA ILE A 354 -3.49 -0.84 -12.98
C ILE A 354 -2.97 -0.22 -14.26
N ALA A 355 -2.76 1.09 -14.24
CA ALA A 355 -2.18 1.86 -15.32
C ALA A 355 -0.70 2.13 -15.08
N ARG A 356 0.09 2.13 -16.16
CA ARG A 356 1.49 2.55 -16.19
C ARG A 356 1.89 2.99 -17.59
N LYS A 357 3.06 3.63 -17.71
CA LYS A 357 3.69 3.90 -19.01
C LYS A 357 4.91 3.00 -19.20
N ARG A 358 4.95 2.24 -20.30
CA ARG A 358 6.03 1.28 -20.60
C ARG A 358 6.51 1.42 -22.04
N ASP A 359 7.83 1.54 -22.21
CA ASP A 359 8.51 1.83 -23.48
C ASP A 359 7.78 2.90 -24.33
N GLY A 360 7.35 3.98 -23.67
CA GLY A 360 6.68 5.10 -24.32
C GLY A 360 5.18 4.96 -24.55
N GLN A 361 4.58 3.79 -24.30
CA GLN A 361 3.15 3.53 -24.51
C GLN A 361 2.38 3.46 -23.18
N LEU A 362 1.08 3.77 -23.23
CA LEU A 362 0.17 3.55 -22.12
C LEU A 362 -0.14 2.06 -22.02
N GLU A 363 -0.15 1.54 -20.80
CA GLU A 363 -0.46 0.15 -20.50
C GLU A 363 -1.49 0.09 -19.37
N LEU A 364 -2.48 -0.77 -19.50
CA LEU A 364 -3.55 -0.99 -18.54
C LEU A 364 -3.73 -2.49 -18.31
N ASP A 365 -3.45 -2.94 -17.09
CA ASP A 365 -3.75 -4.29 -16.63
C ASP A 365 -5.13 -4.31 -15.98
N LEU A 366 -6.00 -5.19 -16.45
CA LEU A 366 -7.36 -5.39 -15.97
C LEU A 366 -7.44 -6.76 -15.30
N VAL A 367 -7.34 -6.77 -13.96
CA VAL A 367 -7.45 -8.01 -13.18
C VAL A 367 -8.92 -8.25 -12.87
N LEU A 368 -9.49 -9.33 -13.39
CA LEU A 368 -10.87 -9.72 -13.14
C LEU A 368 -11.02 -10.16 -11.68
N ARG A 369 -12.02 -9.63 -11.00
CA ARG A 369 -12.33 -9.93 -9.59
C ARG A 369 -13.76 -10.41 -9.45
N ASP A 370 -13.96 -11.34 -8.53
CA ASP A 370 -15.24 -11.95 -8.18
C ASP A 370 -15.32 -12.11 -6.65
N ASN A 371 -16.37 -11.58 -6.02
CA ASN A 371 -16.58 -11.65 -4.56
C ASN A 371 -17.53 -12.76 -4.10
N GLN A 372 -17.91 -13.68 -4.99
CA GLN A 372 -18.82 -14.79 -4.71
C GLN A 372 -18.31 -15.65 -3.55
N THR A 373 -19.24 -16.11 -2.72
CA THR A 373 -19.01 -17.04 -1.61
C THR A 373 -19.76 -18.35 -1.85
N SER A 374 -19.37 -19.41 -1.15
CA SER A 374 -20.08 -20.68 -1.13
C SER A 374 -20.09 -21.27 0.27
N GLU A 375 -20.87 -22.33 0.51
CA GLU A 375 -20.82 -23.06 1.78
C GLU A 375 -19.41 -23.64 2.05
N GLN A 376 -18.71 -24.07 1.00
CA GLN A 376 -17.33 -24.57 1.10
C GLN A 376 -16.33 -23.43 1.37
N TYR A 377 -16.56 -22.26 0.77
CA TYR A 377 -15.69 -21.10 0.85
C TYR A 377 -16.47 -19.87 1.33
N PRO A 378 -16.78 -19.79 2.62
CA PRO A 378 -17.56 -18.67 3.18
C PRO A 378 -16.79 -17.34 3.17
N ASP A 379 -15.46 -17.40 3.19
CA ASP A 379 -14.59 -16.22 3.09
C ASP A 379 -14.44 -15.71 1.64
N GLY A 380 -14.97 -16.45 0.64
CA GLY A 380 -14.88 -16.15 -0.79
C GLY A 380 -14.31 -17.31 -1.60
N ILE A 381 -14.92 -17.62 -2.74
CA ILE A 381 -14.44 -18.65 -3.67
C ILE A 381 -13.09 -18.24 -4.27
N TYR A 382 -12.94 -16.95 -4.57
CA TYR A 382 -11.76 -16.33 -5.17
C TYR A 382 -10.97 -15.51 -4.13
N HIS A 383 -10.67 -16.17 -3.01
CA HIS A 383 -9.97 -15.64 -1.84
C HIS A 383 -9.04 -16.74 -1.27
N PRO A 384 -7.98 -16.44 -0.48
CA PRO A 384 -7.18 -17.46 0.21
C PRO A 384 -7.98 -18.57 0.88
N HIS A 385 -7.73 -19.81 0.46
CA HIS A 385 -8.40 -21.00 1.00
C HIS A 385 -7.81 -21.44 2.35
N PRO A 386 -8.54 -22.22 3.17
CA PRO A 386 -8.16 -22.54 4.54
C PRO A 386 -6.74 -23.10 4.73
N ASP A 387 -6.21 -23.82 3.75
CA ASP A 387 -4.87 -24.43 3.76
C ASP A 387 -3.73 -23.39 3.71
N VAL A 388 -3.98 -22.17 3.20
CA VAL A 388 -2.98 -21.09 3.12
C VAL A 388 -3.23 -19.96 4.12
N GLN A 389 -4.39 -19.96 4.80
CA GLN A 389 -4.79 -18.91 5.75
C GLN A 389 -3.88 -18.78 6.98
N HIS A 390 -3.05 -19.80 7.28
CA HIS A 390 -2.05 -19.69 8.35
C HIS A 390 -1.00 -18.60 8.06
N ILE A 391 -0.64 -18.40 6.79
CA ILE A 391 0.23 -17.31 6.34
C ILE A 391 -0.58 -16.06 6.01
N LYS A 392 -1.60 -16.20 5.15
CA LYS A 392 -2.34 -15.05 4.61
C LYS A 392 -3.84 -15.34 4.58
N LYS A 393 -4.58 -14.69 5.47
CA LYS A 393 -6.03 -14.80 5.55
C LYS A 393 -6.77 -13.56 5.04
N GLU A 394 -6.13 -12.40 5.14
CA GLU A 394 -6.74 -11.12 4.76
C GLU A 394 -6.86 -11.01 3.24
N ASN A 395 -7.78 -10.15 2.80
CA ASN A 395 -8.05 -9.86 1.38
C ASN A 395 -6.78 -9.54 0.59
N ILE A 396 -6.80 -9.91 -0.70
CA ILE A 396 -5.74 -9.62 -1.66
C ILE A 396 -6.03 -8.25 -2.28
N GLY A 397 -5.32 -7.24 -1.80
CA GLY A 397 -5.38 -5.88 -2.30
C GLY A 397 -4.53 -5.67 -3.55
N LEU A 398 -4.65 -4.48 -4.14
CA LEU A 398 -3.95 -4.09 -5.37
C LEU A 398 -2.45 -4.42 -5.39
N ILE A 399 -1.73 -4.19 -4.29
CA ILE A 399 -0.27 -4.42 -4.23
C ILE A 399 0.07 -5.92 -4.29
N GLU A 400 -0.74 -6.74 -3.64
CA GLU A 400 -0.56 -8.20 -3.61
C GLU A 400 -0.93 -8.82 -4.95
N VAL A 401 -1.99 -8.31 -5.61
CA VAL A 401 -2.36 -8.67 -6.98
C VAL A 401 -1.17 -8.54 -7.95
N MET A 402 -0.34 -7.51 -7.77
CA MET A 402 0.83 -7.27 -8.61
C MET A 402 2.06 -8.14 -8.24
N GLY A 403 2.02 -8.86 -7.11
CA GLY A 403 3.03 -9.84 -6.72
C GLY A 403 3.89 -9.47 -5.51
N LEU A 404 3.50 -8.49 -4.70
CA LEU A 404 4.14 -8.19 -3.41
C LEU A 404 3.25 -8.62 -2.24
N ALA A 405 3.60 -9.71 -1.56
CA ALA A 405 2.90 -10.18 -0.37
C ALA A 405 3.16 -9.26 0.81
N ILE A 406 2.08 -8.74 1.42
CA ILE A 406 2.17 -7.92 2.63
C ILE A 406 1.72 -8.78 3.81
N LEU A 407 2.70 -9.34 4.53
CA LEU A 407 2.49 -10.28 5.63
C LEU A 407 2.44 -9.57 6.99
N PRO A 408 1.59 -10.04 7.93
CA PRO A 408 1.44 -9.43 9.24
C PRO A 408 2.68 -9.59 10.15
N PRO A 409 2.92 -8.64 11.08
CA PRO A 409 4.09 -8.68 11.98
C PRO A 409 4.25 -9.98 12.79
N ARG A 410 3.13 -10.61 13.19
CA ARG A 410 3.10 -11.87 13.95
C ARG A 410 3.96 -12.98 13.32
N LEU A 411 4.00 -13.03 11.98
CA LEU A 411 4.68 -14.10 11.26
C LEU A 411 6.19 -14.10 11.51
N LYS A 412 6.79 -12.96 11.87
CA LYS A 412 8.22 -12.95 12.23
C LYS A 412 8.52 -13.92 13.38
N GLY A 413 7.70 -13.91 14.43
CA GLY A 413 7.89 -14.80 15.59
C GLY A 413 7.44 -16.23 15.28
N GLU A 414 6.31 -16.38 14.60
CA GLU A 414 5.78 -17.69 14.24
C GLU A 414 6.73 -18.47 13.32
N LEU A 415 7.35 -17.83 12.34
CA LEU A 415 8.31 -18.45 11.42
C LEU A 415 9.59 -18.90 12.14
N GLN A 416 10.02 -18.20 13.19
CA GLN A 416 11.14 -18.66 14.03
C GLN A 416 10.81 -19.94 14.79
N GLU A 417 9.55 -20.11 15.22
CA GLU A 417 9.13 -21.36 15.86
C GLU A 417 8.98 -22.50 14.85
N VAL A 418 8.54 -22.21 13.62
CA VAL A 418 8.58 -23.16 12.50
C VAL A 418 10.03 -23.58 12.20
N GLU A 419 10.97 -22.64 12.13
CA GLU A 419 12.39 -22.90 11.91
C GLU A 419 12.96 -23.88 12.96
N LYS A 420 12.72 -23.60 14.25
CA LYS A 420 13.11 -24.51 15.35
C LYS A 420 12.52 -25.89 15.19
N TYR A 421 11.23 -25.97 14.83
CA TYR A 421 10.58 -27.26 14.57
C TYR A 421 11.29 -28.02 13.45
N LEU A 422 11.58 -27.36 12.32
CA LEU A 422 12.25 -27.94 11.16
C LEU A 422 13.66 -28.46 11.51
N LEU A 423 14.39 -27.75 12.38
CA LEU A 423 15.71 -28.13 12.88
C LEU A 423 15.69 -29.21 13.99
N GLY A 424 14.50 -29.70 14.38
CA GLY A 424 14.37 -30.69 15.46
C GLY A 424 14.64 -30.11 16.86
N GLN A 425 14.54 -28.80 17.03
CA GLN A 425 14.72 -28.11 18.30
C GLN A 425 13.40 -27.97 19.06
N GLU A 426 13.50 -27.70 20.37
CA GLU A 426 12.33 -27.31 21.16
C GLU A 426 11.73 -26.01 20.62
N ASN A 427 10.43 -26.02 20.39
CA ASN A 427 9.69 -24.92 19.78
C ASN A 427 8.32 -24.78 20.44
N LYS A 428 7.69 -23.63 20.21
CA LYS A 428 6.32 -23.30 20.60
C LYS A 428 5.52 -22.91 19.36
N MET A 429 5.70 -23.65 18.27
CA MET A 429 5.01 -23.42 17.02
C MET A 429 3.50 -23.57 17.24
N GLU A 430 2.73 -22.63 16.68
CA GLU A 430 1.27 -22.68 16.73
C GLU A 430 0.75 -23.87 15.92
N GLU A 431 -0.29 -24.55 16.42
CA GLU A 431 -0.80 -25.81 15.83
C GLU A 431 -1.24 -25.65 14.37
N TYR A 432 -1.72 -24.46 13.99
CA TYR A 432 -2.18 -24.19 12.62
C TYR A 432 -1.03 -24.12 11.59
N HIS A 433 0.24 -24.12 12.02
CA HIS A 433 1.40 -24.26 11.15
C HIS A 433 1.88 -25.71 11.00
N GLN A 434 1.36 -26.64 11.82
CA GLN A 434 1.89 -27.99 11.93
C GLN A 434 1.88 -28.75 10.61
N VAL A 435 0.74 -28.75 9.90
CA VAL A 435 0.59 -29.46 8.62
C VAL A 435 1.61 -28.94 7.60
N TRP A 436 1.71 -27.62 7.45
CA TRP A 436 2.67 -27.00 6.55
C TRP A 436 4.12 -27.33 6.93
N ALA A 437 4.47 -27.27 8.21
CA ALA A 437 5.82 -27.59 8.68
C ALA A 437 6.19 -29.07 8.48
N ASP A 438 5.22 -29.98 8.63
CA ASP A 438 5.39 -31.40 8.35
C ASP A 438 5.59 -31.67 6.87
N ASP A 439 4.84 -30.99 6.00
CA ASP A 439 5.01 -31.09 4.54
C ASP A 439 6.41 -30.61 4.12
N ILE A 440 6.93 -29.54 4.74
CA ILE A 440 8.31 -29.09 4.53
C ILE A 440 9.31 -30.17 4.93
N LYS A 441 9.18 -30.76 6.13
CA LYS A 441 10.09 -31.85 6.56
C LYS A 441 10.08 -33.05 5.64
N GLN A 442 8.92 -33.39 5.06
CA GLN A 442 8.81 -34.49 4.12
C GLN A 442 9.44 -34.15 2.76
N LYS A 443 9.32 -32.90 2.33
CA LYS A 443 9.80 -32.40 1.03
C LYS A 443 11.31 -32.19 0.98
N TYR A 444 11.93 -31.77 2.08
CA TYR A 444 13.37 -31.51 2.16
C TYR A 444 14.06 -32.52 3.09
N SER A 445 14.99 -33.29 2.53
CA SER A 445 15.66 -34.37 3.26
C SER A 445 16.85 -33.93 4.13
N ASP A 446 17.39 -32.73 3.92
CA ASP A 446 18.55 -32.18 4.64
C ASP A 446 18.29 -30.73 5.05
N ILE A 447 17.48 -30.55 6.10
CA ILE A 447 17.23 -29.23 6.70
C ILE A 447 18.25 -29.01 7.82
N ASN A 448 18.99 -27.91 7.76
CA ASN A 448 20.00 -27.55 8.73
C ASN A 448 20.10 -26.02 8.90
N GLN A 449 20.94 -25.57 9.83
CA GLN A 449 21.05 -24.14 10.18
C GLN A 449 21.48 -23.25 8.99
N ASP A 450 22.19 -23.82 8.02
CA ASP A 450 22.72 -23.04 6.89
C ASP A 450 21.66 -22.81 5.80
N ASN A 451 20.59 -23.62 5.76
CA ASN A 451 19.61 -23.58 4.66
C ASN A 451 18.15 -23.35 5.08
N VAL A 452 17.81 -23.48 6.37
CA VAL A 452 16.42 -23.43 6.85
C VAL A 452 15.72 -22.12 6.49
N ASP A 453 16.39 -20.97 6.63
CA ASP A 453 15.83 -19.66 6.26
C ASP A 453 15.47 -19.59 4.78
N THR A 454 16.35 -20.13 3.93
CA THR A 454 16.12 -20.16 2.48
C THR A 454 14.93 -21.06 2.13
N ILE A 455 14.82 -22.21 2.80
CA ILE A 455 13.69 -23.13 2.64
C ILE A 455 12.38 -22.44 3.06
N ILE A 456 12.34 -21.80 4.23
CA ILE A 456 11.16 -21.09 4.71
C ILE A 456 10.77 -19.98 3.73
N HIS A 457 11.72 -19.17 3.26
CA HIS A 457 11.45 -18.12 2.28
C HIS A 457 10.87 -18.68 0.98
N GLN A 458 11.43 -19.78 0.47
CA GLN A 458 10.90 -20.45 -0.73
C GLN A 458 9.47 -20.97 -0.52
N GLU A 459 9.19 -21.58 0.63
CA GLU A 459 7.86 -22.10 0.94
C GLU A 459 6.84 -20.98 1.18
N LEU A 460 7.24 -19.85 1.77
CA LEU A 460 6.40 -18.66 1.86
C LEU A 460 6.03 -18.12 0.48
N GLY A 461 6.98 -18.07 -0.46
CA GLY A 461 6.69 -17.67 -1.84
C GLY A 461 5.75 -18.64 -2.55
N ARG A 462 5.86 -19.96 -2.26
CA ARG A 462 4.92 -20.97 -2.78
C ARG A 462 3.51 -20.81 -2.21
N VAL A 463 3.39 -20.60 -0.90
CA VAL A 463 2.10 -20.33 -0.25
C VAL A 463 1.49 -19.04 -0.83
N PHE A 464 2.28 -17.99 -1.04
CA PHE A 464 1.77 -16.76 -1.63
C PHE A 464 1.38 -16.90 -3.11
N ALA A 465 2.14 -17.65 -3.91
CA ALA A 465 1.73 -17.99 -5.27
C ALA A 465 0.38 -18.71 -5.28
N ARG A 466 0.21 -19.69 -4.38
CA ARG A 466 -1.06 -20.41 -4.22
C ARG A 466 -2.20 -19.50 -3.78
N VAL A 467 -1.95 -18.57 -2.87
CA VAL A 467 -2.90 -17.52 -2.48
C VAL A 467 -3.40 -16.71 -3.69
N LEU A 468 -2.51 -16.38 -4.63
CA LEU A 468 -2.89 -15.66 -5.85
C LEU A 468 -3.66 -16.57 -6.83
N GLU A 469 -3.32 -17.86 -6.92
CA GLU A 469 -4.07 -18.84 -7.72
C GLU A 469 -5.49 -19.06 -7.19
N ASP A 470 -5.66 -19.08 -5.86
CA ASP A 470 -6.98 -19.13 -5.21
C ASP A 470 -7.78 -17.87 -5.56
N ALA A 471 -7.14 -16.70 -5.54
CA ALA A 471 -7.77 -15.41 -5.87
C ALA A 471 -8.05 -15.19 -7.37
N GLY A 472 -7.44 -15.97 -8.27
CA GLY A 472 -7.69 -15.91 -9.71
C GLY A 472 -9.05 -16.53 -10.07
N VAL A 473 -9.86 -15.81 -10.85
CA VAL A 473 -11.18 -16.28 -11.32
C VAL A 473 -11.04 -17.54 -12.17
N TYR A 474 -10.28 -17.43 -13.26
CA TYR A 474 -9.97 -18.54 -14.15
C TYR A 474 -8.65 -19.19 -13.71
N LYS A 475 -8.75 -20.45 -13.29
CA LYS A 475 -7.60 -21.24 -12.83
C LYS A 475 -6.63 -21.53 -13.98
N HIS A 476 -5.35 -21.72 -13.64
CA HIS A 476 -4.30 -21.96 -14.64
C HIS A 476 -4.25 -23.43 -15.11
N ASP A 477 -5.41 -24.02 -15.35
CA ASP A 477 -5.60 -25.35 -15.93
C ASP A 477 -6.33 -25.26 -17.29
N GLU A 478 -6.54 -26.39 -17.96
CA GLU A 478 -7.19 -26.42 -19.27
C GLU A 478 -8.63 -25.87 -19.21
N THR A 479 -9.37 -26.20 -18.15
CA THR A 479 -10.75 -25.77 -17.94
C THR A 479 -10.85 -24.25 -17.79
N GLY A 480 -10.00 -23.66 -16.95
CA GLY A 480 -9.94 -22.23 -16.71
C GLY A 480 -9.45 -21.47 -17.94
N ARG A 481 -8.44 -21.97 -18.66
CA ARG A 481 -7.99 -21.38 -19.94
C ARG A 481 -9.11 -21.34 -20.99
N MET A 482 -9.84 -22.43 -21.15
CA MET A 482 -10.99 -22.48 -22.05
C MET A 482 -12.13 -21.55 -21.61
N ALA A 483 -12.37 -21.43 -20.30
CA ALA A 483 -13.38 -20.51 -19.77
C ALA A 483 -13.00 -19.04 -19.96
N PHE A 484 -11.74 -18.69 -19.74
CA PHE A 484 -11.25 -17.35 -20.00
C PHE A 484 -11.35 -17.00 -21.49
N LYS A 485 -11.04 -17.96 -22.39
CA LYS A 485 -11.25 -17.81 -23.84
C LYS A 485 -12.71 -17.47 -24.18
N ARG A 486 -13.68 -18.22 -23.62
CA ARG A 486 -15.11 -17.94 -23.83
C ARG A 486 -15.51 -16.54 -23.37
N PHE A 487 -14.97 -16.07 -22.26
CA PHE A 487 -15.23 -14.72 -21.78
C PHE A 487 -14.70 -13.66 -22.75
N VAL A 488 -13.45 -13.76 -23.21
CA VAL A 488 -12.91 -12.78 -24.16
C VAL A 488 -13.58 -12.85 -25.53
N GLU A 489 -14.08 -14.02 -25.95
CA GLU A 489 -14.97 -14.19 -27.10
C GLU A 489 -16.27 -13.39 -26.94
N GLU A 490 -16.89 -13.41 -25.75
CA GLU A 490 -18.09 -12.61 -25.43
C GLU A 490 -17.81 -11.09 -25.47
N VAL A 491 -16.60 -10.67 -25.09
CA VAL A 491 -16.17 -9.27 -25.23
C VAL A 491 -16.03 -8.86 -26.70
N GLY A 492 -15.77 -9.82 -27.61
CA GLY A 492 -15.69 -9.62 -29.05
C GLY A 492 -14.26 -9.56 -29.59
N ILE A 493 -13.51 -10.65 -29.41
CA ILE A 493 -12.24 -10.88 -30.11
C ILE A 493 -12.44 -11.45 -31.53
N VAL A 494 -11.44 -11.30 -32.38
CA VAL A 494 -11.32 -12.02 -33.67
C VAL A 494 -10.47 -13.28 -33.51
N ASP A 495 -10.78 -14.32 -34.28
CA ASP A 495 -10.02 -15.58 -34.36
C ASP A 495 -8.59 -15.41 -34.91
#